data_AF-A0AAF0HXA0-F1
#
_entry.id   AF-A0AAF0HXA0-F1
#
_cell.length_a   1.000
_cell.length_b   1.000
_cell.length_c   1.000
_cell.angle_alpha   90.00
_cell.angle_beta   90.00
_cell.angle_gamma   90.00
#
_symmetry.space_group_name_H-M   'P 1'
#
loop_
_entity.id
_entity.type
_entity.pdbx_description
1 polymer ?
#
loop_
_entity_poly.entity_id
_entity_poly.type
_entity_poly.pdbx_seq_one_letter_code
_entity_poly.pdbx_strand_id
1 'polypeptide(L)'
;MMFLPTVLFLASCGGGDDVTAVENRNMPETGATAAVAKLDPDLRNGVLEKAIKASGVACPSVTGSERAEVRPGVKGWKAQCNNETAHLIEILPDGTAKVTSRTY
;
A
#
# COMPACT_ATOMS: atom_id res chain seq x y z
N MET A 1 46.84 33.91 32.34
CA MET A 1 46.63 33.42 30.95
C MET A 1 46.78 31.91 30.98
N MET A 2 45.68 31.17 31.14
CA MET A 2 45.64 29.71 31.00
C MET A 2 44.19 29.33 30.68
N PHE A 3 43.98 28.88 29.45
CA PHE A 3 42.70 28.41 28.91
C PHE A 3 42.29 27.09 29.59
N LEU A 4 41.02 26.95 29.98
CA LEU A 4 40.40 25.63 30.21
C LEU A 4 39.17 25.48 29.30
N PRO A 5 39.05 24.35 28.58
CA PRO A 5 38.06 24.16 27.52
C PRO A 5 36.68 23.79 28.11
N THR A 6 35.64 24.42 27.57
CA THR A 6 34.24 24.09 27.81
C THR A 6 33.94 22.72 27.18
N VAL A 7 33.70 21.71 28.00
CA VAL A 7 33.24 20.40 27.54
C VAL A 7 31.75 20.52 27.19
N LEU A 8 31.43 20.51 25.89
CA LEU A 8 30.05 20.36 25.42
C LEU A 8 29.59 18.93 25.72
N PHE A 9 28.67 18.77 26.68
CA PHE A 9 27.86 17.57 26.77
C PHE A 9 26.84 17.58 25.63
N LEU A 10 27.09 16.77 24.60
CA LEU A 10 26.07 16.40 23.61
C LEU A 10 24.99 15.62 24.36
N ALA A 11 23.81 16.21 24.49
CA ALA A 11 22.60 15.49 24.82
C ALA A 11 22.37 14.47 23.70
N SER A 12 22.73 13.21 23.96
CA SER A 12 22.29 12.08 23.15
C SER A 12 20.78 12.00 23.32
N CYS A 13 20.04 12.55 22.37
CA CYS A 13 18.64 12.24 22.14
C CYS A 13 18.58 10.78 21.68
N GLY A 14 18.71 9.85 22.64
CA GLY A 14 18.38 8.45 22.47
C GLY A 14 16.86 8.36 22.44
N GLY A 15 16.28 8.81 21.32
CA GLY A 15 14.88 8.60 21.00
C GLY A 15 14.60 7.11 21.06
N GLY A 16 13.61 6.75 21.85
CA GLY A 16 13.20 5.37 22.07
C GLY A 16 12.91 4.69 20.74
N ASP A 17 13.71 3.69 20.42
CA ASP A 17 13.36 2.68 19.44
C ASP A 17 12.58 1.59 20.17
N ASP A 18 11.35 1.94 20.58
CA ASP A 18 10.29 0.96 20.47
C ASP A 18 10.05 0.81 18.97
N VAL A 19 10.84 -0.06 18.33
CA VAL A 19 10.40 -0.71 17.09
C VAL A 19 9.19 -1.52 17.52
N THR A 20 8.04 -0.86 17.55
CA THR A 20 6.77 -1.55 17.43
C THR A 20 6.88 -2.28 16.12
N ALA A 21 7.19 -3.58 16.22
CA ALA A 21 6.94 -4.55 15.18
C ALA A 21 5.60 -4.14 14.58
N VAL A 22 5.62 -3.83 13.28
CA VAL A 22 4.41 -3.45 12.53
C VAL A 22 3.47 -4.61 12.77
N GLU A 23 2.57 -4.43 13.74
CA GLU A 23 1.69 -5.49 14.14
C GLU A 23 0.80 -5.68 12.93
N ASN A 24 1.05 -6.79 12.23
CA ASN A 24 0.35 -7.24 11.05
C ASN A 24 -1.03 -7.74 11.50
N ARG A 25 -1.74 -6.89 12.26
CA ARG A 25 -3.13 -7.04 12.63
C ARG A 25 -3.84 -6.94 11.30
N ASN A 26 -4.16 -8.11 10.78
CA ASN A 26 -5.05 -8.33 9.66
C ASN A 26 -6.44 -7.81 10.08
N MET A 27 -6.57 -6.48 10.18
CA MET A 27 -7.81 -5.82 10.56
C MET A 27 -8.89 -6.31 9.61
N PRO A 28 -10.08 -6.63 10.11
CA PRO A 28 -11.18 -7.02 9.25
C PRO A 28 -11.40 -5.89 8.23
N GLU A 29 -11.35 -6.23 6.95
CA GLU A 29 -11.69 -5.28 5.91
C GLU A 29 -13.14 -4.83 6.11
N THR A 30 -13.40 -3.54 5.91
CA THR A 30 -14.72 -2.92 6.06
C THR A 30 -15.12 -2.17 4.79
N GLY A 31 -16.38 -1.75 4.70
CA GLY A 31 -16.87 -0.89 3.61
C GLY A 31 -16.63 -1.46 2.22
N ALA A 32 -16.22 -0.60 1.29
CA ALA A 32 -15.96 -0.99 -0.10
C ALA A 32 -14.85 -2.04 -0.23
N THR A 33 -13.83 -2.02 0.63
CA THR A 33 -12.76 -3.02 0.65
C THR A 33 -13.34 -4.42 0.89
N ALA A 34 -14.22 -4.55 1.90
CA ALA A 34 -14.89 -5.80 2.22
C ALA A 34 -15.89 -6.25 1.14
N ALA A 35 -16.54 -5.30 0.46
CA ALA A 35 -17.46 -5.61 -0.64
C ALA A 35 -16.68 -6.21 -1.82
N VAL A 36 -15.58 -5.58 -2.23
CA VAL A 36 -14.74 -6.06 -3.34
C VAL A 36 -14.08 -7.40 -3.01
N ALA A 37 -13.76 -7.65 -1.74
CA ALA A 37 -13.28 -8.95 -1.24
C ALA A 37 -14.19 -10.13 -1.58
N LYS A 38 -15.50 -9.89 -1.60
CA LYS A 38 -16.54 -10.92 -1.74
C LYS A 38 -17.01 -11.09 -3.18
N LEU A 39 -16.56 -10.23 -4.10
CA LEU A 39 -16.95 -10.31 -5.51
C LEU A 39 -16.33 -11.53 -6.18
N ASP A 40 -17.10 -12.10 -7.12
CA ASP A 40 -16.59 -13.05 -8.10
C ASP A 40 -15.38 -12.46 -8.85
N PRO A 41 -14.42 -13.31 -9.28
CA PRO A 41 -13.20 -12.87 -9.92
C PRO A 41 -13.42 -11.90 -11.09
N ASP A 42 -14.41 -12.15 -11.94
CA ASP A 42 -14.69 -11.31 -13.11
C ASP A 42 -15.17 -9.91 -12.72
N LEU A 43 -16.12 -9.82 -11.79
CA LEU A 43 -16.63 -8.55 -11.27
C LEU A 43 -15.53 -7.78 -10.54
N ARG A 44 -14.73 -8.49 -9.74
CA ARG A 44 -13.58 -7.90 -9.05
C ARG A 44 -12.57 -7.34 -10.04
N ASN A 45 -12.21 -8.10 -11.07
CA ASN A 45 -11.28 -7.65 -12.10
C ASN A 45 -11.80 -6.39 -12.80
N GLY A 46 -13.10 -6.33 -13.12
CA GLY A 46 -13.72 -5.12 -13.70
C GLY A 46 -13.65 -3.88 -12.78
N VAL A 47 -13.84 -4.05 -11.47
CA VAL A 47 -13.68 -2.95 -10.49
C VAL A 47 -12.23 -2.48 -10.43
N LEU A 48 -11.27 -3.41 -10.39
CA LEU A 48 -9.84 -3.09 -10.35
C LEU A 48 -9.37 -2.43 -11.65
N GLU A 49 -9.85 -2.91 -12.81
CA GLU A 49 -9.59 -2.30 -14.11
C GLU A 49 -10.08 -0.85 -14.16
N LYS A 50 -11.31 -0.61 -13.68
CA LYS A 50 -11.88 0.74 -13.59
C LYS A 50 -11.02 1.65 -12.69
N ALA A 51 -10.54 1.13 -11.56
CA ALA A 51 -9.67 1.89 -10.66
C ALA A 51 -8.33 2.25 -11.32
N ILE A 52 -7.69 1.30 -12.03
CA ILE A 52 -6.44 1.56 -12.77
C ILE A 52 -6.67 2.62 -13.84
N LYS A 53 -7.74 2.48 -14.64
CA LYS A 53 -8.08 3.46 -15.67
C LYS A 53 -8.32 4.86 -15.10
N ALA A 54 -9.00 4.96 -13.96
CA ALA A 54 -9.24 6.22 -13.27
C ALA A 54 -7.95 6.88 -12.75
N SER A 55 -6.90 6.09 -12.46
CA SER A 55 -5.58 6.61 -12.07
C SER A 55 -4.74 7.17 -13.23
N GLY A 56 -5.19 7.00 -14.48
CA GLY A 56 -4.48 7.46 -15.67
C GLY A 56 -3.35 6.53 -16.14
N VAL A 57 -3.19 5.37 -15.51
CA VAL A 57 -2.19 4.37 -15.88
C VAL A 57 -2.73 3.44 -16.98
N ALA A 58 -1.86 3.02 -17.89
CA ALA A 58 -2.20 2.09 -18.95
C ALA A 58 -2.40 0.65 -18.42
N CYS A 59 -3.63 0.16 -18.50
CA CYS A 59 -4.00 -1.24 -18.35
C CYS A 59 -5.19 -1.52 -19.28
N PRO A 60 -4.97 -2.11 -20.47
CA PRO A 60 -6.04 -2.32 -21.44
C PRO A 60 -7.13 -3.26 -20.92
N SER A 61 -6.71 -4.37 -20.28
CA SER A 61 -7.63 -5.22 -19.53
C SER A 61 -6.95 -5.95 -18.38
N VAL A 62 -7.63 -6.07 -17.25
CA VAL A 62 -7.19 -6.88 -16.10
C VAL A 62 -7.56 -8.35 -16.35
N THR A 63 -6.56 -9.21 -16.49
CA THR A 63 -6.72 -10.64 -16.73
C THR A 63 -6.72 -11.48 -15.45
N GLY A 64 -6.28 -10.90 -14.34
CA GLY A 64 -6.26 -11.58 -13.05
C GLY A 64 -6.05 -10.63 -11.89
N SER A 65 -6.51 -11.04 -10.72
CA SER A 65 -6.26 -10.33 -9.47
C SER A 65 -6.07 -11.28 -8.31
N GLU A 66 -5.11 -10.94 -7.45
CA GLU A 66 -4.83 -11.67 -6.22
C GLU A 66 -4.62 -10.72 -5.04
N ARG A 67 -4.82 -11.24 -3.84
CA ARG A 67 -4.54 -10.50 -2.62
C ARG A 67 -3.04 -10.32 -2.46
N ALA A 68 -2.64 -9.09 -2.16
CA ALA A 68 -1.26 -8.75 -1.93
C ALA A 68 -1.12 -7.71 -0.81
N GLU A 69 0.05 -7.68 -0.21
CA GLU A 69 0.47 -6.55 0.61
C GLU A 69 0.95 -5.43 -0.34
N VAL A 70 0.26 -4.30 -0.34
CA VAL A 70 0.53 -3.18 -1.27
C VAL A 70 1.57 -2.22 -0.70
N ARG A 71 1.64 -2.12 0.64
CA ARG A 71 2.64 -1.45 1.46
C ARG A 71 2.72 -2.18 2.81
N PRO A 72 3.80 -2.03 3.61
CA PRO A 72 3.94 -2.72 4.89
C PRO A 72 2.68 -2.63 5.77
N GLY A 73 2.08 -3.79 6.09
CA GLY A 73 0.87 -3.89 6.91
C GLY A 73 -0.44 -3.49 6.23
N VAL A 74 -0.43 -3.13 4.95
CA VAL A 74 -1.62 -2.75 4.18
C VAL A 74 -1.95 -3.81 3.14
N LYS A 75 -3.08 -4.50 3.33
CA LYS A 75 -3.61 -5.43 2.34
C LYS A 75 -4.37 -4.70 1.23
N GLY A 76 -4.23 -5.22 0.03
CA GLY A 76 -4.92 -4.75 -1.16
C GLY A 76 -4.94 -5.84 -2.23
N TRP A 77 -4.78 -5.42 -3.48
CA TRP A 77 -4.82 -6.29 -4.63
C TRP A 77 -3.61 -6.06 -5.54
N LYS A 78 -3.06 -7.13 -6.09
CA LYS A 78 -2.21 -7.06 -7.27
C LYS A 78 -3.09 -7.43 -8.47
N ALA A 79 -3.27 -6.49 -9.39
CA ALA A 79 -3.99 -6.70 -10.64
C ALA A 79 -3.00 -6.90 -11.78
N GLN A 80 -3.13 -8.01 -12.49
CA GLN A 80 -2.36 -8.33 -13.68
C GLN A 80 -3.10 -7.84 -14.92
N CYS A 81 -2.41 -7.09 -15.77
CA CYS A 81 -2.93 -6.61 -17.04
C CYS A 81 -2.47 -7.52 -18.19
N ASN A 82 -3.23 -7.52 -19.29
CA ASN A 82 -2.94 -8.28 -20.50
C ASN A 82 -1.70 -7.81 -21.28
N ASN A 83 -1.17 -6.62 -20.97
CA ASN A 83 0.07 -6.08 -21.51
C ASN A 83 1.30 -6.42 -20.62
N GLU A 84 1.20 -7.49 -19.84
CA GLU A 84 2.26 -8.01 -18.95
C GLU A 84 2.62 -7.07 -17.78
N THR A 85 1.94 -5.92 -17.62
CA THR A 85 2.11 -5.04 -16.46
C THR A 85 1.26 -5.48 -15.27
N ALA A 86 1.71 -5.14 -14.05
CA ALA A 86 0.96 -5.36 -12.84
C ALA A 86 0.91 -4.10 -11.97
N HIS A 87 -0.24 -3.87 -11.34
CA HIS A 87 -0.48 -2.70 -10.49
C HIS A 87 -0.95 -3.12 -9.10
N LEU A 88 -0.46 -2.42 -8.08
CA LEU A 88 -0.88 -2.60 -6.70
C LEU A 88 -2.01 -1.62 -6.37
N ILE A 89 -3.09 -2.12 -5.81
CA ILE A 89 -4.33 -1.36 -5.60
C ILE A 89 -4.77 -1.51 -4.16
N GLU A 90 -4.84 -0.38 -3.46
CA GLU A 90 -5.46 -0.25 -2.15
C GLU A 90 -6.86 0.31 -2.32
N ILE A 91 -7.89 -0.45 -1.92
CA ILE A 91 -9.27 0.05 -1.90
C ILE A 91 -9.54 0.53 -0.47
N LEU A 92 -9.90 1.80 -0.35
CA LEU A 92 -10.26 2.41 0.93
C LEU A 92 -11.73 2.12 1.27
N PRO A 93 -12.12 2.15 2.56
CA PRO A 93 -13.49 1.85 2.98
C PRO A 93 -14.56 2.74 2.35
N ASP A 94 -14.19 3.97 1.96
CA ASP A 94 -15.04 4.97 1.29
C ASP A 94 -15.26 4.69 -0.22
N GLY A 95 -14.56 3.69 -0.77
CA GLY A 95 -14.63 3.33 -2.19
C GLY A 95 -13.59 4.02 -3.07
N THR A 96 -12.74 4.88 -2.50
CA THR A 96 -11.60 5.46 -3.21
C THR A 96 -10.51 4.38 -3.39
N ALA A 97 -9.79 4.42 -4.52
CA ALA A 97 -8.69 3.49 -4.77
C ALA A 97 -7.36 4.24 -4.96
N LYS A 98 -6.31 3.75 -4.31
CA LYS A 98 -4.92 4.19 -4.57
C LYS A 98 -4.25 3.13 -5.45
N VAL A 99 -3.80 3.55 -6.63
CA VAL A 99 -3.11 2.68 -7.59
C VAL A 99 -1.63 3.03 -7.59
N THR A 100 -0.78 2.02 -7.41
CA THR A 100 0.68 2.15 -7.45
C THR A 100 1.22 1.27 -8.56
N SER A 101 1.82 1.91 -9.55
CA SER A 101 2.56 1.25 -10.64
C SER A 101 4.04 1.26 -10.29
N ARG A 102 4.71 0.12 -10.46
CA ARG A 102 6.17 0.05 -10.34
C ARG A 102 6.74 -0.14 -11.74
N THR A 103 7.41 0.87 -12.26
CA THR A 103 8.31 0.74 -13.40
C THR A 103 9.58 0.05 -12.89
N TYR A 104 9.91 -1.12 -13.43
CA TYR A 104 11.21 -1.75 -13.23
C TYR A 104 12.17 -1.29 -14.33
#